data_AF-A0A7S0M5T7-F1
#
_entry.id   AF-A0A7S0M5T7-F1
#
_cell.length_a   1.000
_cell.length_b   1.000
_cell.length_c   1.000
_cell.angle_alpha   90.00
_cell.angle_beta   90.00
_cell.angle_gamma   90.00
#
_symmetry.space_group_name_H-M   'P 1'
#
loop_
_entity.id
_entity.type
_entity.pdbx_description
1 polymer ?
#
loop_
_entity_poly.entity_id
_entity_poly.type
_entity_poly.pdbx_seq_one_letter_code
_entity_poly.pdbx_strand_id
1 'polypeptide(L)'
;AYLNIRLLLATLPSLPATRLYLGSMNWPHNHRPMLNLEELFSMREWPRYAVGMGYLLSADVVHTLVAMEAHGVPLLKTVAEDVLMSVWLLPFDVPRVHFPAFHNHPDSGSPTVEDPNRRWCG
;
A
#
# COMPACT_ATOMS: atom_id res chain seq x y z
N ALA A 1 2.33 -4.75 13.71
CA ALA A 1 1.04 -4.14 13.32
C ALA A 1 -0.08 -4.80 14.12
N TYR A 2 -1.11 -4.05 14.49
CA TYR A 2 -2.33 -4.58 15.11
C TYR A 2 -3.47 -4.54 14.09
N LEU A 3 -4.15 -5.67 13.86
CA LEU A 3 -5.30 -5.74 12.96
C LEU A 3 -6.60 -5.81 13.77
N ASN A 4 -7.41 -4.76 13.69
CA ASN A 4 -8.76 -4.78 14.25
C ASN A 4 -9.71 -5.56 13.33
N ILE A 5 -9.81 -6.88 13.55
CA ILE A 5 -10.64 -7.76 12.72
C ILE A 5 -12.13 -7.39 12.74
N ARG A 6 -12.65 -6.84 13.85
CA ARG A 6 -14.06 -6.42 13.94
C ARG A 6 -14.35 -5.24 13.01
N LEU A 7 -13.46 -4.24 13.03
CA LEU A 7 -13.56 -3.10 12.12
C LEU A 7 -13.43 -3.54 10.66
N LEU A 8 -12.49 -4.45 10.37
CA LEU A 8 -12.33 -5.02 9.04
C LEU A 8 -13.64 -5.68 8.56
N LEU A 9 -14.18 -6.63 9.33
CA LEU A 9 -15.40 -7.36 8.96
C LEU A 9 -16.61 -6.45 8.81
N ALA A 10 -16.72 -5.37 9.60
CA ALA A 10 -17.78 -4.37 9.45
C ALA A 10 -17.61 -3.51 8.19
N THR A 11 -16.37 -3.30 7.74
CA THR A 11 -16.04 -2.48 6.57
C THR A 11 -16.16 -3.25 5.25
N LEU A 12 -15.78 -4.54 5.23
CA LEU A 12 -15.75 -5.39 4.03
C LEU A 12 -17.01 -5.30 3.14
N PRO A 13 -18.26 -5.30 3.66
CA PRO A 13 -19.45 -5.21 2.82
C PRO A 13 -19.57 -3.92 1.99
N SER A 14 -18.87 -2.86 2.39
CA SER A 14 -18.87 -1.57 1.70
C SER A 14 -17.75 -1.44 0.66
N LEU A 15 -16.80 -2.38 0.64
CA LEU A 15 -15.64 -2.36 -0.25
C LEU A 15 -15.93 -3.08 -1.57
N PRO A 16 -15.33 -2.65 -2.68
CA PRO A 16 -15.34 -3.41 -3.93
C PRO A 16 -14.79 -4.82 -3.73
N ALA A 17 -15.49 -5.81 -4.29
CA ALA A 17 -15.05 -7.21 -4.24
C ALA A 17 -13.91 -7.53 -5.23
N THR A 18 -13.71 -6.67 -6.24
CA THR A 18 -12.70 -6.81 -7.30
C THR A 18 -11.95 -5.51 -7.49
N ARG A 19 -10.75 -5.59 -8.08
CA ARG A 19 -9.86 -4.44 -8.34
C ARG A 19 -9.66 -3.55 -7.11
N LEU A 20 -9.55 -4.16 -5.93
CA LEU A 20 -9.33 -3.44 -4.68
C LEU A 20 -7.84 -3.37 -4.39
N TYR A 21 -7.32 -2.16 -4.22
CA TYR A 21 -6.06 -1.88 -3.55
C TYR A 21 -6.26 -0.75 -2.54
N LEU A 22 -6.35 -1.12 -1.26
CA LEU A 22 -6.76 -0.26 -0.15
C LEU A 22 -5.66 -0.16 0.90
N GLY A 23 -5.37 1.04 1.41
CA GLY A 23 -4.39 1.24 2.48
C GLY A 23 -4.17 2.71 2.82
N SER A 24 -3.13 3.00 3.61
CA SER A 24 -2.72 4.39 3.88
C SER A 24 -1.86 4.92 2.73
N MET A 25 -2.50 5.45 1.68
CA MET A 25 -1.77 5.95 0.50
C MET A 25 -0.79 7.09 0.83
N ASN A 26 0.32 7.19 0.09
CA ASN A 26 1.34 8.26 0.14
C ASN A 26 0.85 9.64 -0.36
N TRP A 27 -0.45 9.89 -0.30
CA TRP A 27 -1.09 11.15 -0.64
C TRP A 27 -2.28 11.37 0.32
N PRO A 28 -2.53 12.60 0.80
CA PRO A 28 -1.86 13.86 0.46
C PRO A 28 -0.47 14.05 1.10
N HIS A 29 -0.06 13.16 2.00
CA HIS A 29 1.26 13.20 2.63
C HIS A 29 2.32 12.62 1.67
N ASN A 30 3.07 13.49 1.01
CA ASN A 30 4.12 13.12 0.05
C ASN A 30 5.23 12.28 0.72
N HIS A 31 5.03 10.98 0.84
CA HIS A 31 6.10 10.03 1.11
C HIS A 31 6.77 9.67 -0.22
N ARG A 32 8.06 9.96 -0.33
CA ARG A 32 8.87 9.67 -1.52
C ARG A 32 9.97 8.68 -1.12
N PRO A 33 10.08 7.53 -1.82
CA PRO A 33 11.22 6.64 -1.62
C PRO A 33 12.53 7.38 -1.85
N MET A 34 13.56 7.08 -1.06
CA MET A 34 14.91 7.64 -1.22
C MET A 34 15.68 6.96 -2.38
N LEU A 35 15.02 6.78 -3.53
CA LEU A 35 15.53 6.07 -4.69
C LEU A 35 15.31 6.90 -5.95
N ASN A 36 16.24 6.79 -6.90
CA ASN A 36 16.10 7.44 -8.21
C ASN A 36 15.10 6.66 -9.07
N LEU A 37 13.89 7.20 -9.19
CA LEU A 37 12.80 6.59 -9.94
C LEU A 37 13.10 6.50 -11.45
N GLU A 38 13.75 7.52 -12.01
CA GLU A 38 14.03 7.61 -13.44
C GLU A 38 15.04 6.52 -13.84
N GLU A 39 16.08 6.32 -13.03
CA GLU A 39 17.08 5.27 -13.25
C GLU A 39 16.49 3.85 -13.11
N LEU A 40 15.59 3.63 -12.15
CA LEU A 40 15.06 2.30 -11.86
C LEU A 40 13.90 1.88 -12.78
N PHE A 41 13.04 2.83 -13.13
CA PHE A 41 11.76 2.54 -13.80
C PHE A 41 11.48 3.45 -15.00
N SER A 42 12.37 4.40 -15.33
CA SER A 42 12.15 5.40 -16.39
C SER A 42 10.85 6.19 -16.22
N MET A 43 10.45 6.43 -14.97
CA MET A 43 9.25 7.18 -14.61
C MET A 43 9.61 8.55 -14.03
N ARG A 44 8.74 9.55 -14.25
CA ARG A 44 8.93 10.92 -13.74
C ARG A 44 8.41 11.11 -12.32
N GLU A 45 7.37 10.38 -11.94
CA GLU A 45 6.70 10.52 -10.66
C GLU A 45 6.36 9.16 -10.07
N TRP A 46 6.54 9.00 -8.76
CA TRP A 46 6.18 7.76 -8.09
C TRP A 46 4.66 7.58 -8.15
N PRO A 47 4.16 6.38 -8.47
CA PRO A 47 2.74 6.13 -8.41
C PRO A 47 2.23 6.26 -6.97
N ARG A 48 0.91 6.33 -6.80
CA ARG A 48 0.34 6.28 -5.46
C ARG A 48 0.47 4.89 -4.89
N TYR A 49 1.04 4.73 -3.70
CA TYR A 49 1.20 3.44 -3.03
C TYR A 49 0.78 3.50 -1.57
N ALA A 50 0.38 2.36 -1.01
CA ALA A 50 0.02 2.25 0.40
C ALA A 50 1.29 2.23 1.26
N VAL A 51 1.53 3.28 2.03
CA VAL A 51 2.72 3.41 2.88
C VAL A 51 2.59 2.53 4.11
N GLY A 52 3.66 1.83 4.46
CA GLY A 52 3.88 1.28 5.79
C GLY A 52 3.23 -0.08 6.06
N MET A 53 2.52 -0.20 7.19
CA MET A 53 2.36 -1.50 7.88
C MET A 53 1.24 -2.41 7.36
N GLY A 54 0.54 -2.02 6.29
CA GLY A 54 -0.43 -2.91 5.67
C GLY A 54 -1.30 -2.27 4.60
N TYR A 55 -1.85 -3.15 3.76
CA TYR A 55 -2.84 -2.84 2.74
C TYR A 55 -3.76 -4.07 2.54
N LEU A 56 -4.86 -3.90 1.83
CA LEU A 56 -5.75 -4.97 1.40
C LEU A 56 -5.81 -5.02 -0.12
N LEU A 57 -5.75 -6.23 -0.66
CA LEU A 57 -5.97 -6.53 -2.07
C LEU A 57 -7.17 -7.47 -2.22
N SER A 58 -7.94 -7.29 -3.28
CA SER A 58 -8.90 -8.31 -3.70
C SER A 58 -8.19 -9.48 -4.38
N ALA A 59 -8.80 -10.66 -4.34
CA ALA A 59 -8.18 -11.89 -4.83
C ALA A 59 -7.84 -11.86 -6.34
N ASP A 60 -8.63 -11.16 -7.15
CA ASP A 60 -8.36 -10.98 -8.59
C ASP A 60 -7.08 -10.18 -8.85
N VAL A 61 -6.78 -9.18 -8.02
CA VAL A 61 -5.53 -8.41 -8.08
C VAL A 61 -4.36 -9.33 -7.76
N VAL A 62 -4.48 -10.15 -6.71
CA VAL A 62 -3.46 -11.15 -6.34
C VAL A 62 -3.22 -12.15 -7.46
N HIS A 63 -4.29 -12.71 -8.06
CA HIS A 63 -4.16 -13.63 -9.19
C HIS A 63 -3.49 -13.00 -10.41
N THR A 64 -3.74 -11.72 -10.66
CA THR A 64 -3.08 -10.98 -11.75
C THR A 64 -1.58 -10.92 -11.52
N LEU A 65 -1.14 -10.58 -10.30
CA LEU A 65 0.29 -10.51 -9.95
C LEU A 65 0.98 -11.89 -10.08
N VAL A 66 0.33 -12.95 -9.59
CA VAL A 66 0.84 -14.33 -9.71
C VAL A 66 0.96 -14.74 -11.19
N ALA A 67 -0.02 -14.39 -12.02
CA ALA A 67 0.03 -14.67 -13.45
C ALA A 67 1.15 -13.91 -14.17
N MET A 68 1.41 -12.66 -13.80
CA MET A 68 2.54 -11.89 -14.34
C MET A 68 3.88 -12.53 -14.02
N GLU A 69 4.09 -12.93 -12.76
CA GLU A 69 5.31 -13.61 -12.33
C GLU A 69 5.49 -14.93 -13.07
N ALA A 70 4.41 -15.73 -13.19
CA ALA A 70 4.42 -16.98 -13.95
C ALA A 70 4.72 -16.79 -15.45
N HIS A 71 4.42 -15.62 -16.00
CA HIS A 71 4.73 -15.25 -17.39
C HIS A 71 6.08 -14.53 -17.55
N GLY A 72 6.93 -14.56 -16.52
CA GLY A 72 8.30 -14.08 -16.61
C GLY A 72 8.44 -12.57 -16.48
N VAL A 73 7.44 -11.87 -15.92
CA VAL A 73 7.60 -10.48 -15.48
C VAL A 73 8.22 -10.52 -14.09
N PRO A 74 9.53 -10.22 -13.93
CA PRO A 74 10.21 -10.43 -12.68
C PRO A 74 9.72 -9.46 -11.61
N LEU A 75 9.49 -10.00 -10.42
CA LEU A 75 9.23 -9.19 -9.25
C LEU A 75 10.54 -8.50 -8.82
N LEU A 76 10.83 -7.30 -9.35
CA LEU A 76 12.05 -6.54 -9.06
C LEU A 76 12.09 -6.09 -7.60
N LYS A 77 12.73 -6.89 -6.74
CA LYS A 77 12.92 -6.60 -5.29
C LYS A 77 13.98 -5.52 -5.02
N THR A 78 14.10 -4.54 -5.91
CA THR A 78 15.09 -3.44 -5.85
C THR A 78 14.61 -2.24 -5.04
N VAL A 79 13.33 -2.21 -4.69
CA VAL A 79 12.67 -1.15 -3.91
C VAL A 79 11.84 -1.73 -2.78
N ALA A 80 11.35 -0.86 -1.88
CA ALA A 80 10.44 -1.27 -0.82
C ALA A 80 9.17 -1.94 -1.39
N GLU A 81 8.68 -2.96 -0.70
CA GLU A 81 7.59 -3.83 -1.17
C GLU A 81 6.29 -3.07 -1.45
N ASP A 82 5.97 -2.07 -0.63
CA ASP A 82 4.81 -1.20 -0.79
C ASP A 82 4.84 -0.38 -2.10
N VAL A 83 6.01 0.18 -2.41
CA VAL A 83 6.27 0.91 -3.66
C VAL A 83 6.16 -0.04 -4.85
N LEU A 84 6.81 -1.20 -4.74
CA LEU A 84 6.86 -2.22 -5.77
C LEU A 84 5.46 -2.72 -6.15
N MET A 85 4.61 -2.94 -5.16
CA MET A 85 3.21 -3.31 -5.34
C MET A 85 2.48 -2.32 -6.25
N SER A 86 2.66 -1.01 -6.01
CA SER A 86 2.02 -0.02 -6.88
C SER A 86 2.62 0.06 -8.28
N VAL A 87 3.92 -0.18 -8.44
CA VAL A 87 4.58 -0.18 -9.75
C VAL A 87 4.05 -1.33 -10.61
N TRP A 88 3.90 -2.54 -10.05
CA TRP A 88 3.33 -3.66 -10.80
C TRP A 88 1.87 -3.48 -11.17
N LEU A 89 1.11 -2.75 -10.36
CA LEU A 89 -0.28 -2.44 -10.65
C LEU A 89 -0.45 -1.27 -11.63
N LEU A 90 0.62 -0.66 -12.15
CA LEU A 90 0.53 0.45 -13.12
C LEU A 90 -0.19 0.08 -14.43
N PRO A 91 0.07 -1.09 -15.05
CA PRO A 91 -0.59 -1.45 -16.31
C PRO A 91 -2.07 -1.81 -16.15
N PHE A 92 -2.55 -1.95 -14.91
CA PHE A 92 -3.90 -2.40 -14.61
C PHE A 92 -4.75 -1.25 -14.06
N ASP A 93 -6.02 -1.26 -14.43
CA ASP A 93 -7.04 -0.35 -13.90
C ASP A 93 -7.46 -0.76 -12.47
N VAL A 94 -6.50 -0.75 -11.55
CA VAL A 94 -6.72 -1.01 -10.11
C VAL A 94 -6.66 0.31 -9.35
N PRO A 95 -7.80 0.83 -8.86
CA PRO A 95 -7.82 2.08 -8.10
C PRO A 95 -7.02 1.95 -6.79
N ARG A 96 -6.26 3.01 -6.48
CA ARG A 96 -5.55 3.14 -5.20
C ARG A 96 -6.43 3.90 -4.21
N VAL A 97 -7.03 3.17 -3.29
CA VAL A 97 -8.02 3.69 -2.35
C VAL A 97 -7.37 4.00 -1.01
N HIS A 98 -7.32 5.29 -0.66
CA HIS A 98 -6.88 5.71 0.68
C HIS A 98 -7.94 5.40 1.72
N PHE A 99 -7.56 4.76 2.83
CA PHE A 99 -8.47 4.45 3.92
C PHE A 99 -7.94 4.92 5.28
N PRO A 100 -8.61 5.89 5.96
CA PRO A 100 -8.08 6.54 7.16
C PRO A 100 -7.86 5.62 8.38
N ALA A 101 -8.42 4.40 8.39
CA ALA A 101 -8.25 3.45 9.49
C ALA A 101 -6.92 2.68 9.43
N PHE A 102 -6.11 2.89 8.39
CA PHE A 102 -4.73 2.41 8.34
C PHE A 102 -3.83 3.42 9.03
N HIS A 103 -3.17 2.98 10.10
CA HIS A 103 -2.26 3.81 10.88
C HIS A 103 -0.86 3.22 10.80
N ASN A 104 0.09 4.02 10.35
CA ASN A 104 1.51 3.73 10.49
C ASN A 104 1.97 4.20 11.86
N HIS A 105 3.01 3.56 12.41
CA HIS A 105 3.65 4.12 13.59
C HIS A 105 4.07 5.56 13.29
N PRO A 106 3.85 6.51 14.22
CA PRO A 106 4.40 7.84 14.07
C PRO A 106 5.90 7.76 14.32
N ASP A 107 6.68 7.44 13.30
CA ASP A 107 8.13 7.54 13.40
C ASP A 107 8.56 9.01 13.30
N SER A 108 8.91 9.55 14.48
CA SER A 108 9.98 10.54 14.72
C SER A 108 9.96 11.84 13.89
N GLY A 109 8.96 12.71 14.12
CA GLY A 109 9.06 14.09 13.61
C GLY A 109 7.89 15.03 13.88
N SER A 110 6.70 14.51 14.20
CA SER A 110 5.56 15.35 14.59
C SER A 110 5.27 15.20 16.08
N PRO A 111 5.48 16.24 16.92
CA PRO A 111 5.29 16.16 18.37
C PRO A 111 3.83 16.07 18.83
N THR A 112 2.85 16.04 17.93
CA THR A 112 1.47 16.46 18.28
C THR A 112 0.36 15.44 18.01
N VAL A 113 0.67 14.22 17.53
CA VAL A 113 -0.38 13.20 17.34
C VAL A 113 -0.11 12.03 18.28
N GLU A 114 -0.89 11.94 19.36
CA GLU A 114 -0.91 10.75 20.22
C GLU A 114 -1.20 9.52 19.35
N ASP A 115 -0.30 8.53 19.37
CA ASP A 115 -0.51 7.25 18.71
C ASP A 115 -1.61 6.48 19.47
N PRO A 116 -2.83 6.33 18.90
CA PRO A 116 -3.90 5.59 19.57
C PRO A 116 -3.58 4.11 19.74
N ASN A 117 -2.57 3.60 19.02
CA ASN A 117 -2.14 2.21 19.09
C ASN A 117 -1.03 1.95 20.12
N ARG A 118 -0.48 2.99 20.77
CA ARG A 118 0.62 2.87 21.74
C ARG A 118 0.33 1.92 22.90
N ARG A 119 -0.96 1.80 23.29
CA ARG A 119 -1.40 0.92 24.39
C ARG A 119 -1.47 -0.56 24.02
N TRP A 120 -1.39 -0.89 22.74
CA TRP A 120 -1.57 -2.26 22.22
C TRP A 120 -0.26 -2.92 21.76
N CYS A 121 0.85 -2.18 21.78
CA CYS A 121 2.18 -2.66 21.37
C CYS A 121 3.15 -2.89 22.54
N GLY A 122 2.62 -3.20 23.74
CA GLY A 122 3.41 -3.52 24.94
C GLY A 122 3.74 -5.00 25.08
#